data_AF-A0A539ED75-F1
#
_entry.id   AF-A0A539ED75-F1
#
_cell.length_a   1.000
_cell.length_b   1.000
_cell.length_c   1.000
_cell.angle_alpha   90.00
_cell.angle_beta   90.00
_cell.angle_gamma   90.00
#
_symmetry.space_group_name_H-M   'P 1'
#
loop_
_entity.id
_entity.type
_entity.pdbx_description
1 polymer ?
#
loop_
_entity_poly.entity_id
_entity_poly.type
_entity_poly.pdbx_seq_one_letter_code
_entity_poly.pdbx_strand_id
1 'polypeptide(L)' 'MTELKNDRFLRALMRQPVDQTPVWIMRQAGRYLPEYKATRAKAGSFMNLCTSPELACEVTLQPL' A
#
# COMPACT_ATOMS: atom_id res chain seq x y z
N MET A 1 1.57 -19.65 8.79
CA MET A 1 1.82 -18.20 8.62
C MET A 1 2.86 -18.05 7.53
N THR A 2 2.58 -17.24 6.52
CA THR A 2 3.53 -16.95 5.44
C THR A 2 4.73 -16.20 6.01
N GLU A 3 5.92 -16.64 5.66
CA GLU A 3 7.17 -16.02 6.11
C GLU A 3 7.37 -14.66 5.42
N LEU A 4 7.76 -13.64 6.19
CA LEU A 4 8.03 -12.29 5.68
C LEU A 4 9.36 -12.30 4.92
N LYS A 5 9.33 -11.99 3.62
CA LYS A 5 10.54 -11.89 2.78
C LYS A 5 11.35 -10.61 3.00
N ASN A 6 10.70 -9.53 3.46
CA ASN A 6 11.33 -8.23 3.73
C ASN A 6 10.78 -7.67 5.04
N ASP A 7 11.63 -7.58 6.05
CA ASP A 7 11.31 -7.13 7.41
C ASP A 7 12.05 -5.83 7.80
N ARG A 8 12.76 -5.18 6.86
CA ARG A 8 13.61 -3.99 7.12
C ARG A 8 12.84 -2.89 7.85
N PHE A 9 11.59 -2.66 7.46
CA PHE A 9 10.73 -1.66 8.11
C PHE A 9 10.52 -1.97 9.60
N LEU A 10 10.20 -3.21 9.95
CA LEU A 10 9.97 -3.63 11.33
C LEU A 10 11.27 -3.57 12.14
N ARG A 11 12.37 -4.08 11.57
CA ARG A 11 13.70 -4.05 12.21
C ARG A 11 14.15 -2.62 12.52
N ALA A 12 14.00 -1.71 11.56
CA ALA A 12 14.34 -0.30 11.75
C ALA A 12 13.51 0.36 12.87
N LEU A 13 12.21 0.09 12.94
CA LEU A 13 11.35 0.57 14.04
C LEU A 13 11.75 0.01 15.40
N MET A 14 12.20 -1.25 15.44
CA MET A 14 12.73 -1.90 16.65
C MET A 14 14.19 -1.55 16.96
N ARG A 15 14.79 -0.60 16.22
CA ARG A 15 16.20 -0.17 16.37
C ARG A 15 17.22 -1.29 16.19
N GLN A 16 16.88 -2.31 15.40
CA GLN A 16 17.80 -3.37 15.02
C GLN A 16 18.64 -2.93 13.81
N PRO A 17 19.88 -3.46 13.64
CA PRO A 17 20.68 -3.17 12.46
C PRO A 17 19.93 -3.56 11.17
N VAL A 18 20.03 -2.74 10.13
CA VAL A 18 19.50 -3.01 8.79
C VAL A 18 20.57 -2.67 7.76
N ASP A 19 20.54 -3.35 6.62
CA ASP A 19 21.46 -3.14 5.49
C ASP A 19 21.19 -1.84 4.73
N GLN A 20 19.93 -1.39 4.68
CA GLN A 20 19.50 -0.14 4.06
C GLN A 20 18.33 0.49 4.83
N THR A 21 18.20 1.82 4.78
CA THR A 21 17.06 2.53 5.38
C THR A 21 15.78 2.20 4.61
N PRO A 22 14.74 1.64 5.26
CA PRO A 22 13.47 1.35 4.59
C PRO A 22 12.72 2.65 4.27
N VAL A 23 11.97 2.65 3.17
CA VAL A 23 11.18 3.80 2.71
C VAL A 23 9.73 3.40 2.46
N TRP A 24 8.81 4.29 2.79
CA TRP A 24 7.40 4.25 2.41
C TRP A 24 6.90 5.70 2.28
N ILE A 25 5.84 5.91 1.49
CA ILE A 25 5.32 7.26 1.21
C ILE A 25 3.89 7.36 1.72
N MET A 26 3.60 8.39 2.52
CA MET A 26 2.22 8.68 2.92
C MET A 26 1.37 8.95 1.68
N ARG A 27 0.23 8.26 1.58
CA ARG A 27 -0.70 8.32 0.43
C ARG A 27 -0.09 7.80 -0.89
N GLN A 28 0.78 6.80 -0.82
CA GLN A 28 1.32 6.09 -1.99
C GLN A 28 0.22 5.50 -2.90
N ALA A 29 -0.87 4.98 -2.32
CA ALA A 29 -2.07 4.61 -3.07
C ALA A 29 -2.95 5.86 -3.28
N GLY A 30 -2.70 6.59 -4.36
CA GLY A 30 -3.29 7.92 -4.54
C GLY A 30 -3.58 8.31 -5.97
N ARG A 31 -4.29 9.44 -6.11
CA ARG A 31 -4.75 10.00 -7.40
C ARG A 31 -3.65 10.37 -8.39
N TYR A 32 -2.37 10.28 -8.02
CA TYR A 32 -1.28 10.50 -8.96
C TYR A 32 -1.05 9.28 -9.85
N LEU A 33 -1.45 8.08 -9.40
CA LEU A 33 -1.42 6.84 -10.18
C LEU A 33 -2.65 6.74 -11.10
N PRO A 34 -2.50 6.52 -12.42
CA PRO A 34 -3.63 6.32 -13.33
C PRO A 34 -4.46 5.09 -12.97
N GLU A 35 -3.83 4.00 -12.52
CA GLU A 35 -4.48 2.77 -12.05
C GLU A 35 -5.38 3.03 -10.83
N TYR A 36 -4.94 3.85 -9.88
CA TYR A 36 -5.77 4.25 -8.74
C TYR A 36 -7.03 4.98 -9.19
N LYS A 37 -6.90 5.90 -10.15
CA LYS A 37 -8.06 6.63 -10.71
C LYS A 37 -9.04 5.66 -11.38
N ALA A 38 -8.55 4.66 -12.10
CA ALA A 38 -9.37 3.65 -12.75
C ALA A 38 -10.15 2.80 -11.72
N THR A 39 -9.49 2.28 -10.67
CA THR A 39 -10.15 1.51 -9.61
C THR A 39 -11.16 2.36 -8.85
N ARG A 40 -10.84 3.63 -8.57
CA ARG A 40 -11.78 4.57 -7.95
C ARG A 40 -13.00 4.87 -8.83
N ALA A 41 -12.83 4.97 -10.14
CA ALA A 41 -13.94 5.15 -11.07
C ALA A 41 -14.87 3.93 -11.07
N LYS A 42 -14.29 2.71 -11.02
CA LYS A 42 -15.06 1.45 -10.88
C LYS A 42 -15.83 1.38 -9.56
N ALA A 43 -15.24 1.86 -8.46
CA ALA A 43 -15.89 1.89 -7.14
C ALA A 43 -17.11 2.83 -7.07
N GLY A 44 -17.17 3.82 -7.97
CA GLY A 44 -18.25 4.83 -8.05
C GLY A 44 -18.21 5.90 -6.95
N SER A 45 -17.84 5.54 -5.72
CA SER A 45 -17.68 6.48 -4.60
C SER A 45 -16.43 6.17 -3.78
N PHE A 46 -15.92 7.17 -3.06
CA PHE A 46 -14.77 6.97 -2.17
C PHE A 46 -15.11 6.04 -1.00
N MET A 47 -16.32 6.15 -0.45
CA MET A 47 -16.75 5.26 0.64
C MET A 47 -16.81 3.81 0.17
N ASN A 48 -17.38 3.55 -1.02
CA ASN A 48 -17.42 2.20 -1.59
C ASN A 48 -16.02 1.62 -1.80
N LEU A 49 -15.07 2.45 -2.25
CA LEU A 49 -13.67 2.03 -2.39
C LEU A 49 -13.07 1.61 -1.04
N CYS A 50 -13.39 2.33 0.04
CA CYS A 50 -12.90 2.02 1.38
C CYS A 50 -13.61 0.83 2.04
N THR A 51 -14.89 0.60 1.73
CA THR A 51 -15.70 -0.45 2.36
C THR A 51 -15.71 -1.77 1.58
N SER A 52 -15.21 -1.79 0.34
CA SER A 52 -14.99 -3.04 -0.42
C SER A 52 -13.57 -3.55 -0.17
N PRO A 53 -13.40 -4.70 0.52
CA PRO A 53 -12.08 -5.28 0.79
C PRO A 53 -11.29 -5.58 -0.49
N GLU A 54 -11.96 -5.99 -1.55
CA GLU A 54 -11.35 -6.35 -2.84
C GLU A 54 -10.74 -5.12 -3.50
N LEU A 55 -11.51 -4.03 -3.59
CA LEU A 55 -11.05 -2.78 -4.18
C LEU A 55 -10.00 -2.08 -3.31
N ALA A 56 -10.15 -2.15 -1.99
CA ALA A 56 -9.16 -1.63 -1.04
C ALA A 56 -7.81 -2.37 -1.13
N CYS A 57 -7.86 -3.70 -1.29
CA CYS A 57 -6.67 -4.52 -1.52
C CYS A 57 -6.01 -4.19 -2.87
N GLU A 58 -6.81 -4.08 -3.94
CA GLU A 58 -6.34 -3.72 -5.28
C GLU A 58 -5.54 -2.41 -5.24
N VAL A 59 -6.09 -1.32 -4.69
CA VAL A 59 -5.38 -0.04 -4.63
C VAL A 59 -4.14 -0.06 -3.73
N THR A 60 -4.10 -0.94 -2.72
CA THR A 60 -2.95 -1.08 -1.83
C THR A 60 -1.76 -1.79 -2.51
N LEU A 61 -2.05 -2.73 -3.41
CA LEU A 61 -1.06 -3.53 -4.13
C LEU A 61 -0.67 -2.95 -5.50
N GLN A 62 -1.19 -1.78 -5.86
CA GLN A 62 -0.81 -1.09 -7.09
C GLN A 62 0.70 -0.79 -7.13
N PRO A 63 1.34 -0.91 -8.30
CA PRO A 63 2.74 -0.57 -8.44
C PRO A 63 2.96 0.93 -8.19
N LEU A 64 4.12 1.25 -7.62
CA LEU A 64 4.59 2.62 -7.40
C LEU A 64 5.59 3.03 -8.47
#